data_AF-A0A671Q4T0-F1
#
_entry.id   AF-A0A671Q4T0-F1
#
_cell.length_a   1.000
_cell.length_b   1.000
_cell.length_c   1.000
_cell.angle_alpha   90.00
_cell.angle_beta   90.00
_cell.angle_gamma   90.00
#
_symmetry.space_group_name_H-M   'P 1'
#
loop_
_entity.id
_entity.type
_entity.pdbx_description
1 polymer ?
#
loop_
_entity_poly.entity_id
_entity_poly.type
_entity_poly.pdbx_seq_one_letter_code
_entity_poly.pdbx_strand_id
1 'polypeptide(L)'
;MKPARGSGRTSTRGPSGAADRNTHNTLKKFKPRAEGPHPEPPKKNSVIAGKSKNKGNWKLLTKSSLLALENMLGLSVLKRRICAQLSVPPRKHGDIMHVSHQFKAESKKSEHGRKTLEALEENMRSVVSTLEEMEVQMDSLEEKCRIMRSKLEDEEEKAQEFLQLSEQTVLRLPALLSRPANKPTLQEHLMKIVPNPPAVIKAIQMAPVLEDVRTFLELAHKQVDAVQAAHNDCSAMD
;
A
#
# COMPACT_ATOMS: atom_id res chain seq x y z
N MET A 1 5.80 35.56 -8.97
CA MET A 1 4.64 35.41 -8.06
C MET A 1 4.80 34.11 -7.29
N LYS A 2 4.77 34.13 -5.96
CA LYS A 2 4.94 32.94 -5.09
C LYS A 2 3.59 32.25 -4.87
N PRO A 3 3.50 30.92 -4.72
CA PRO A 3 2.34 30.31 -4.09
C PRO A 3 2.48 30.33 -2.56
N ALA A 4 1.31 30.45 -1.91
CA ALA A 4 1.16 30.57 -0.47
C ALA A 4 1.29 29.22 0.24
N ARG A 5 2.03 29.25 1.35
CA ARG A 5 2.28 28.19 2.32
C ARG A 5 1.05 28.05 3.21
N GLY A 6 0.25 27.01 3.00
CA GLY A 6 -0.97 26.72 3.78
C GLY A 6 -0.84 25.42 4.57
N SER A 7 -0.19 25.49 5.73
CA SER A 7 -0.12 24.43 6.73
C SER A 7 -1.46 24.32 7.46
N GLY A 8 -2.13 23.16 7.33
CA GLY A 8 -3.37 22.85 8.03
C GLY A 8 -3.45 21.37 8.39
N ARG A 9 -2.52 20.90 9.23
CA ARG A 9 -2.64 19.60 9.90
C ARG A 9 -3.65 19.73 11.05
N THR A 10 -4.85 19.18 10.91
CA THR A 10 -5.73 18.91 12.05
C THR A 10 -5.57 17.46 12.49
N SER A 11 -4.72 17.32 13.50
CA SER A 11 -4.68 16.33 14.58
C SER A 11 -5.74 15.23 14.57
N THR A 12 -5.27 14.00 14.37
CA THR A 12 -5.90 12.78 14.86
C THR A 12 -5.99 12.84 16.39
N ARG A 13 -7.21 12.84 16.94
CA ARG A 13 -7.45 12.56 18.36
C ARG A 13 -8.35 11.34 18.46
N GLY A 14 -7.74 10.18 18.35
CA GLY A 14 -8.37 8.93 18.76
C GLY A 14 -8.52 8.92 20.29
N PRO A 15 -9.63 8.41 20.85
CA PRO A 15 -9.75 8.26 22.29
C PRO A 15 -8.92 7.06 22.75
N SER A 16 -7.92 7.36 23.58
CA SER A 16 -7.16 6.40 24.38
C SER A 16 -8.08 5.72 25.39
N GLY A 17 -8.11 4.38 25.37
CA GLY A 17 -8.69 3.59 26.45
C GLY A 17 -7.81 3.60 27.69
N ALA A 18 -8.44 3.62 28.86
CA ALA A 18 -7.94 2.96 30.05
C ALA A 18 -9.13 2.49 30.89
N ALA A 19 -9.05 1.23 31.29
CA ALA A 19 -9.94 0.48 32.17
C ALA A 19 -10.21 1.25 33.49
N ASP A 20 -11.23 0.97 34.28
CA ASP A 20 -11.57 -0.37 34.74
C ASP A 20 -12.87 -0.39 35.58
N ARG A 21 -13.38 -1.60 35.79
CA ARG A 21 -14.41 -2.05 36.76
C ARG A 21 -15.82 -2.33 36.24
N ASN A 22 -15.89 -3.48 35.55
CA ASN A 22 -16.45 -4.73 36.09
C ASN A 22 -17.89 -4.70 36.63
N THR A 23 -18.81 -5.39 35.94
CA THR A 23 -19.56 -6.51 36.56
C THR A 23 -20.34 -7.34 35.54
N HIS A 24 -20.17 -8.65 35.68
CA HIS A 24 -20.88 -9.74 35.04
C HIS A 24 -22.41 -9.63 35.15
N ASN A 25 -23.14 -10.03 34.09
CA ASN A 25 -23.92 -11.27 34.13
C ASN A 25 -24.60 -11.59 32.80
N THR A 26 -24.32 -12.81 32.35
CA THR A 26 -24.98 -13.57 31.28
C THR A 26 -26.47 -13.73 31.49
N LEU A 27 -27.29 -13.49 30.46
CA LEU A 27 -28.60 -14.11 30.34
C LEU A 27 -28.76 -14.78 28.98
N LYS A 28 -29.23 -16.03 29.09
CA LYS A 28 -29.28 -17.07 28.08
C LYS A 28 -30.43 -16.87 27.09
N LYS A 29 -30.09 -17.18 25.83
CA LYS A 29 -30.84 -17.77 24.71
C LYS A 29 -32.30 -18.23 25.01
N PHE A 30 -33.21 -17.82 24.13
CA PHE A 30 -34.60 -18.28 24.04
C PHE A 30 -34.82 -19.33 22.92
N LYS A 31 -35.90 -20.12 23.12
CA LYS A 31 -36.74 -20.94 22.20
C LYS A 31 -36.38 -22.42 21.96
N PRO A 32 -37.35 -23.30 21.59
CA PRO A 32 -38.79 -23.34 21.93
C PRO A 32 -39.36 -24.76 22.28
N ARG A 33 -40.69 -24.78 22.47
CA ARG A 33 -41.69 -25.81 22.81
C ARG A 33 -41.78 -27.05 21.89
N ALA A 34 -42.09 -28.22 22.45
CA ALA A 34 -42.69 -29.40 21.79
C ALA A 34 -43.62 -30.18 22.75
N GLU A 35 -44.54 -30.96 22.18
CA GLU A 35 -45.81 -31.48 22.70
C GLU A 35 -45.75 -32.83 23.47
N GLY A 36 -46.66 -33.00 24.45
CA GLY A 36 -47.37 -34.24 24.88
C GLY A 36 -46.61 -35.51 25.33
N PRO A 37 -47.27 -36.54 25.92
CA PRO A 37 -48.68 -36.69 26.30
C PRO A 37 -48.93 -37.11 27.78
N HIS A 38 -50.20 -37.07 28.17
CA HIS A 38 -50.82 -37.50 29.43
C HIS A 38 -50.85 -39.05 29.59
N PRO A 39 -50.88 -39.59 30.82
CA PRO A 39 -51.84 -40.65 31.10
C PRO A 39 -52.62 -40.49 32.43
N GLU A 40 -53.82 -41.03 32.40
CA GLU A 40 -54.91 -41.03 33.38
C GLU A 40 -54.71 -41.98 34.60
N PRO A 41 -55.60 -41.98 35.62
CA PRO A 41 -55.27 -42.12 37.05
C PRO A 41 -55.51 -43.53 37.63
N PRO A 42 -55.24 -43.72 38.94
CA PRO A 42 -56.15 -44.54 39.74
C PRO A 42 -56.55 -43.95 41.10
N LYS A 43 -57.69 -44.45 41.58
CA LYS A 43 -58.49 -44.04 42.73
C LYS A 43 -57.98 -44.61 44.08
N LYS A 44 -58.27 -43.81 45.13
CA LYS A 44 -58.75 -44.17 46.49
C LYS A 44 -57.77 -44.56 47.63
N ASN A 45 -58.02 -43.87 48.75
CA ASN A 45 -57.86 -44.22 50.17
C ASN A 45 -56.46 -44.11 50.81
N SER A 46 -56.24 -43.10 51.65
CA SER A 46 -56.44 -43.24 53.11
C SER A 46 -55.91 -42.01 53.84
N VAL A 47 -56.68 -41.55 54.83
CA VAL A 47 -56.22 -40.68 55.89
C VAL A 47 -55.23 -41.49 56.73
N ILE A 48 -54.02 -40.97 56.95
CA ILE A 48 -53.30 -40.90 58.25
C ILE A 48 -51.94 -40.19 58.04
N ALA A 49 -51.87 -39.02 58.66
CA ALA A 49 -50.70 -38.34 59.23
C ALA A 49 -49.28 -38.77 58.78
N GLY A 50 -48.74 -38.06 57.79
CA GLY A 50 -47.30 -37.87 57.61
C GLY A 50 -46.91 -36.42 57.95
N LYS A 51 -46.38 -36.19 59.16
CA LYS A 51 -45.83 -34.89 59.60
C LYS A 51 -44.71 -34.43 58.64
N SER A 52 -44.97 -33.46 57.77
CA SER A 52 -43.87 -32.75 57.07
C SER A 52 -43.30 -31.67 57.99
N LYS A 53 -42.33 -32.08 58.82
CA LYS A 53 -41.31 -31.17 59.33
C LYS A 53 -40.51 -30.68 58.14
N ASN A 54 -40.80 -29.47 57.67
CA ASN A 54 -39.85 -28.62 56.95
C ASN A 54 -40.26 -27.14 57.09
N LYS A 55 -40.35 -26.70 58.36
CA LYS A 55 -40.32 -25.27 58.74
C LYS A 55 -38.89 -24.84 59.11
N GLY A 56 -37.87 -25.38 58.45
CA GLY A 56 -36.46 -25.24 58.84
C GLY A 56 -35.64 -24.22 58.06
N ASN A 57 -36.11 -23.72 56.90
CA ASN A 57 -35.24 -22.97 55.99
C ASN A 57 -35.83 -21.60 55.57
N TRP A 58 -36.89 -21.12 56.23
CA TRP A 58 -37.38 -19.76 56.00
C TRP A 58 -36.47 -18.79 56.76
N LYS A 59 -35.48 -18.24 56.05
CA LYS A 59 -34.68 -17.13 56.59
C LYS A 59 -35.64 -15.99 56.93
N LEU A 60 -35.64 -15.59 58.20
CA LEU A 60 -36.38 -14.41 58.63
C LEU A 60 -35.83 -13.22 57.84
N LEU A 61 -36.69 -12.57 57.06
CA LEU A 61 -36.32 -11.39 56.29
C LEU A 61 -35.73 -10.35 57.26
N THR A 62 -34.51 -9.90 56.98
CA THR A 62 -33.90 -8.81 57.74
C THR A 62 -34.79 -7.57 57.64
N LYS A 63 -34.84 -6.75 58.69
CA LYS A 63 -35.68 -5.54 58.73
C LYS A 63 -35.48 -4.64 57.49
N SER A 64 -34.25 -4.61 56.94
CA SER A 64 -33.93 -3.92 55.70
C SER A 64 -34.63 -4.49 54.46
N SER A 65 -34.69 -5.82 54.32
CA SER A 65 -35.39 -6.47 53.21
C SER A 65 -36.91 -6.30 53.28
N LEU A 66 -37.49 -6.25 54.49
CA LEU A 66 -38.90 -5.95 54.69
C LEU A 66 -39.23 -4.50 54.31
N LEU A 67 -38.41 -3.53 54.75
CA LEU A 67 -38.55 -2.12 54.37
C LEU A 67 -38.40 -1.90 52.86
N ALA A 68 -37.51 -2.64 52.20
CA ALA A 68 -37.35 -2.58 50.75
C ALA A 68 -38.59 -3.08 50.01
N LEU A 69 -39.21 -4.17 50.48
CA LEU A 69 -40.47 -4.67 49.92
C LEU A 69 -41.62 -3.70 50.17
N GLU A 70 -41.69 -3.09 51.35
CA GLU A 70 -42.69 -2.08 51.69
C GLU A 70 -42.55 -0.83 50.82
N ASN A 71 -41.33 -0.36 50.59
CA ASN A 71 -41.05 0.76 49.67
C ASN A 71 -41.40 0.39 48.22
N MET A 72 -41.04 -0.80 47.75
CA MET A 72 -41.38 -1.29 46.40
C MET A 72 -42.90 -1.36 46.19
N LEU A 73 -43.64 -1.88 47.18
CA LEU A 73 -45.09 -1.95 47.14
C LEU A 73 -45.71 -0.55 47.22
N GLY A 74 -45.23 0.30 48.12
CA GLY A 74 -45.65 1.69 48.25
C GLY A 74 -45.47 2.49 46.95
N LEU A 75 -44.31 2.36 46.31
CA LEU A 75 -44.03 2.97 45.01
C LEU A 75 -44.96 2.40 43.91
N SER A 76 -45.26 1.11 43.92
CA SER A 76 -46.17 0.51 42.93
C SER A 76 -47.62 1.00 43.08
N VAL A 77 -48.08 1.21 44.32
CA VAL A 77 -49.40 1.76 44.63
C VAL A 77 -49.46 3.25 44.29
N LEU A 78 -48.42 4.01 44.62
CA LEU A 78 -48.28 5.41 44.24
C LEU A 78 -48.27 5.56 42.72
N LYS A 79 -47.47 4.77 41.99
CA LYS A 79 -47.45 4.76 40.53
C LYS A 79 -48.83 4.48 39.95
N ARG A 80 -49.56 3.48 40.48
CA ARG A 80 -50.92 3.15 40.03
C ARG A 80 -51.88 4.31 40.29
N ARG A 81 -51.82 4.96 41.46
CA ARG A 81 -52.66 6.12 41.77
C ARG A 81 -52.34 7.33 40.91
N ILE A 82 -51.06 7.64 40.71
CA ILE A 82 -50.61 8.75 39.86
C ILE A 82 -51.04 8.48 38.41
N CYS A 83 -50.84 7.28 37.88
CA CYS A 83 -51.29 6.91 36.54
C CYS A 83 -52.83 6.89 36.39
N ALA A 84 -53.59 6.71 37.48
CA ALA A 84 -55.05 6.77 37.46
C ALA A 84 -55.60 8.19 37.61
N GLN A 85 -54.85 9.09 38.28
CA GLN A 85 -55.23 10.50 38.49
C GLN A 85 -54.79 11.42 37.36
N LEU A 86 -53.71 11.06 36.66
CA LEU A 86 -53.36 11.71 35.40
C LEU A 86 -54.37 11.25 34.35
N SER A 87 -55.37 12.09 34.08
CA SER A 87 -56.17 12.00 32.86
C SER A 87 -55.19 12.00 31.69
N VAL A 88 -54.99 10.82 31.08
CA VAL A 88 -54.24 10.72 29.83
C VAL A 88 -54.97 11.63 28.86
N PRO A 89 -54.33 12.69 28.31
CA PRO A 89 -54.98 13.55 27.36
C PRO A 89 -55.63 12.69 26.29
N PRO A 90 -56.93 12.89 25.98
CA PRO A 90 -57.63 12.07 25.00
C PRO A 90 -56.79 12.08 23.74
N ARG A 91 -56.23 10.90 23.42
CA ARG A 91 -55.30 10.74 22.31
C ARG A 91 -56.02 11.22 21.06
N LYS A 92 -55.58 12.35 20.49
CA LYS A 92 -56.05 12.78 19.19
C LYS A 92 -55.58 11.71 18.20
N HIS A 93 -56.50 10.88 17.70
CA HIS A 93 -56.19 9.79 16.78
C HIS A 93 -55.44 10.31 15.53
N GLY A 94 -55.63 11.59 15.18
CA GLY A 94 -54.88 12.28 14.12
C GLY A 94 -53.36 12.37 14.36
N ASP A 95 -52.92 12.56 15.60
CA ASP A 95 -51.48 12.67 15.92
C ASP A 95 -50.78 11.33 15.73
N ILE A 96 -51.45 10.22 16.06
CA ILE A 96 -50.92 8.85 15.86
C ILE A 96 -50.82 8.53 14.37
N MET A 97 -51.80 8.94 13.56
CA MET A 97 -51.76 8.75 12.10
C MET A 97 -50.66 9.58 11.44
N HIS A 98 -50.45 10.82 11.89
CA HIS A 98 -49.35 11.67 11.44
C HIS A 98 -47.98 11.05 11.77
N VAL A 99 -47.79 10.59 13.01
CA VAL A 99 -46.54 9.91 13.43
C VAL A 99 -46.30 8.63 12.62
N SER A 100 -47.35 7.84 12.34
CA SER A 100 -47.25 6.63 11.51
C SER A 100 -46.85 6.96 10.07
N HIS A 101 -47.45 8.00 9.47
CA HIS A 101 -47.10 8.43 8.12
C HIS A 101 -45.68 8.99 8.04
N GLN A 102 -45.27 9.77 9.04
CA GLN A 102 -43.91 10.31 9.16
C GLN A 102 -42.88 9.19 9.28
N PHE A 103 -43.13 8.20 10.16
CA PHE A 103 -42.27 7.03 10.30
C PHE A 103 -42.11 6.24 8.99
N LYS A 104 -43.20 6.04 8.23
CA LYS A 104 -43.13 5.37 6.93
C LYS A 104 -42.30 6.16 5.90
N ALA A 105 -42.45 7.49 5.87
CA ALA A 105 -41.68 8.35 4.97
C ALA A 105 -40.19 8.35 5.33
N GLU A 106 -39.87 8.46 6.63
CA GLU A 106 -38.52 8.41 7.16
C GLU A 106 -37.88 7.03 6.94
N SER A 107 -38.63 5.94 7.13
CA SER A 107 -38.17 4.58 6.87
C SER A 107 -37.76 4.40 5.40
N LYS A 108 -38.59 4.85 4.45
CA LYS A 108 -38.24 4.83 3.02
C LYS A 108 -36.98 5.64 2.71
N LYS A 109 -36.83 6.81 3.33
CA LYS A 109 -35.63 7.65 3.19
C LYS A 109 -34.39 6.96 3.76
N SER A 110 -34.51 6.32 4.92
CA SER A 110 -33.45 5.55 5.57
C SER A 110 -33.06 4.33 4.76
N GLU A 111 -34.02 3.62 4.15
CA GLU A 111 -33.75 2.48 3.28
C GLU A 111 -32.99 2.90 2.02
N HIS A 112 -33.39 4.00 1.40
CA HIS A 112 -32.65 4.55 0.26
C HIS A 112 -31.24 4.99 0.68
N GLY A 113 -31.11 5.69 1.82
CA GLY A 113 -29.81 6.04 2.40
C GLY A 113 -28.94 4.81 2.64
N ARG A 114 -29.51 3.74 3.21
CA ARG A 114 -28.80 2.47 3.42
C ARG A 114 -28.29 1.87 2.11
N LYS A 115 -29.12 1.82 1.07
CA LYS A 115 -28.72 1.30 -0.25
C LYS A 115 -27.61 2.13 -0.89
N THR A 116 -27.66 3.46 -0.76
CA THR A 116 -26.59 4.34 -1.28
C THR A 116 -25.28 4.18 -0.50
N LEU A 117 -25.35 3.99 0.81
CA LEU A 117 -24.17 3.68 1.64
C LEU A 117 -23.59 2.30 1.31
N GLU A 118 -24.44 1.29 1.11
CA GLU A 118 -24.01 -0.06 0.73
C GLU A 118 -23.28 -0.05 -0.62
N ALA A 119 -23.82 0.66 -1.62
CA ALA A 119 -23.15 0.84 -2.91
C ALA A 119 -21.81 1.59 -2.77
N LEU A 120 -21.74 2.60 -1.90
CA LEU A 120 -20.49 3.31 -1.63
C LEU A 120 -19.45 2.41 -0.96
N GLU A 121 -19.86 1.57 -0.01
CA GLU A 121 -19.00 0.62 0.68
C GLU A 121 -18.44 -0.43 -0.29
N GLU A 122 -19.26 -0.94 -1.21
CA GLU A 122 -18.81 -1.82 -2.29
C GLU A 122 -17.80 -1.15 -3.21
N ASN A 123 -18.05 0.11 -3.60
CA ASN A 123 -17.10 0.88 -4.40
C ASN A 123 -15.77 1.10 -3.66
N MET A 124 -15.82 1.44 -2.36
CA MET A 124 -14.61 1.60 -1.55
C MET A 124 -13.83 0.28 -1.44
N ARG A 125 -14.52 -0.84 -1.22
CA ARG A 125 -13.89 -2.17 -1.22
C ARG A 125 -13.23 -2.48 -2.56
N SER A 126 -13.90 -2.18 -3.68
CA SER A 126 -13.35 -2.39 -5.01
C SER A 126 -12.09 -1.55 -5.23
N VAL A 127 -12.12 -0.26 -4.87
CA VAL A 127 -10.95 0.63 -5.00
C VAL A 127 -9.79 0.13 -4.14
N VAL A 128 -10.05 -0.26 -2.88
CA VAL A 128 -9.02 -0.81 -2.00
C VAL A 128 -8.40 -2.08 -2.59
N SER A 129 -9.21 -3.02 -3.08
CA SER A 129 -8.72 -4.23 -3.75
C SER A 129 -7.82 -3.91 -4.94
N THR A 130 -8.22 -2.95 -5.79
CA THR A 130 -7.39 -2.55 -6.94
C THR A 130 -6.09 -1.87 -6.51
N LEU A 131 -6.08 -1.11 -5.41
CA LEU A 131 -4.87 -0.47 -4.89
C LEU A 131 -3.90 -1.51 -4.31
N GLU A 132 -4.41 -2.49 -3.56
CA GLU A 132 -3.62 -3.61 -3.03
C GLU A 132 -2.99 -4.42 -4.17
N GLU A 133 -3.73 -4.70 -5.25
CA GLU A 133 -3.18 -5.37 -6.45
C GLU A 133 -2.07 -4.56 -7.11
N MET A 134 -2.26 -3.23 -7.24
CA MET A 134 -1.24 -2.35 -7.80
C MET A 134 0.00 -2.24 -6.91
N GLU A 135 -0.15 -2.27 -5.59
CA GLU A 135 0.97 -2.31 -4.62
C GLU A 135 1.81 -3.56 -4.83
N VAL A 136 1.18 -4.74 -4.92
CA VAL A 136 1.89 -5.99 -5.22
C VAL A 136 2.61 -5.94 -6.57
N GLN A 137 2.00 -5.33 -7.59
CA GLN A 137 2.66 -5.16 -8.90
C GLN A 137 3.86 -4.22 -8.83
N MET A 138 3.76 -3.13 -8.07
CA MET A 138 4.85 -2.19 -7.86
C MET A 138 6.03 -2.86 -7.15
N ASP A 139 5.77 -3.59 -6.07
CA ASP A 139 6.80 -4.34 -5.34
C ASP A 139 7.48 -5.39 -6.24
N SER A 140 6.69 -6.10 -7.06
CA SER A 140 7.23 -7.07 -8.03
C SER A 140 8.12 -6.40 -9.08
N LEU A 141 7.75 -5.21 -9.55
CA LEU A 141 8.53 -4.45 -10.53
C LEU A 141 9.80 -3.88 -9.90
N GLU A 142 9.71 -3.34 -8.69
CA GLU A 142 10.87 -2.85 -7.93
C GLU A 142 11.89 -3.97 -7.73
N GLU A 143 11.45 -5.17 -7.36
CA GLU A 143 12.32 -6.32 -7.21
C GLU A 143 12.99 -6.72 -8.52
N LYS A 144 12.26 -6.71 -9.65
CA LYS A 144 12.86 -6.95 -10.97
C LYS A 144 13.90 -5.89 -11.32
N CYS A 145 13.63 -4.62 -11.06
CA CYS A 145 14.59 -3.53 -11.26
C CYS A 145 15.83 -3.71 -10.37
N ARG A 146 15.66 -4.14 -9.12
CA ARG A 146 16.77 -4.45 -8.20
C ARG A 146 17.66 -5.56 -8.76
N ILE A 147 17.07 -6.66 -9.23
CA ILE A 147 17.79 -7.79 -9.83
C ILE A 147 18.52 -7.34 -11.10
N MET A 148 17.86 -6.58 -11.97
CA MET A 148 18.49 -6.09 -13.21
C MET A 148 19.66 -5.16 -12.92
N ARG A 149 19.56 -4.30 -11.90
CA ARG A 149 20.65 -3.41 -11.49
C ARG A 149 21.87 -4.21 -11.01
N SER A 150 21.65 -5.22 -10.16
CA SER A 150 22.73 -6.12 -9.70
C SER A 150 23.40 -6.83 -10.86
N LYS A 151 22.62 -7.38 -11.81
CA LYS A 151 23.19 -8.05 -12.99
C LYS A 151 23.99 -7.11 -13.88
N LEU A 152 23.55 -5.87 -14.02
CA LEU A 152 24.26 -4.86 -14.78
C LEU A 152 25.59 -4.50 -14.13
N GLU A 153 25.60 -4.36 -12.80
CA GLU A 153 26.82 -4.12 -12.01
C GLU A 153 27.81 -5.29 -12.14
N ASP A 154 27.34 -6.54 -12.07
CA ASP A 154 28.18 -7.73 -12.27
C ASP A 154 28.81 -7.78 -13.68
N GLU A 155 28.04 -7.46 -14.73
CA GLU A 155 28.58 -7.44 -16.10
C GLU A 155 29.48 -6.22 -16.35
N GLU A 156 29.25 -5.08 -15.68
CA GLU A 156 30.14 -3.92 -15.72
C GLU A 156 31.49 -4.24 -15.07
N GLU A 157 31.49 -4.87 -13.88
CA GLU A 157 32.73 -5.30 -13.20
C GLU A 157 33.53 -6.26 -14.10
N LYS A 158 32.86 -7.26 -14.69
CA LYS A 158 33.49 -8.21 -15.62
C LYS A 158 34.05 -7.54 -16.87
N ALA A 159 33.34 -6.56 -17.43
CA ALA A 159 33.84 -5.79 -18.57
C ALA A 159 35.06 -4.94 -18.16
N GLN A 160 35.05 -4.38 -16.96
CA GLN A 160 36.15 -3.58 -16.42
C GLN A 160 37.40 -4.44 -16.16
N GLU A 161 37.25 -5.64 -15.62
CA GLU A 161 38.34 -6.62 -15.49
C GLU A 161 38.92 -7.00 -16.86
N PHE A 162 38.06 -7.27 -17.86
CA PHE A 162 38.48 -7.57 -19.22
C PHE A 162 39.29 -6.41 -19.83
N LEU A 163 38.83 -5.17 -19.64
CA LEU A 163 39.55 -3.98 -20.09
C LEU A 163 40.89 -3.82 -19.37
N GLN A 164 40.97 -4.01 -18.06
CA GLN A 164 42.24 -3.96 -17.32
C GLN A 164 43.24 -5.03 -17.79
N LEU A 165 42.78 -6.26 -18.01
CA LEU A 165 43.60 -7.32 -18.61
C LEU A 165 44.04 -6.94 -20.03
N SER A 166 43.15 -6.31 -20.80
CA SER A 166 43.50 -5.78 -22.12
C SER A 166 44.56 -4.68 -22.02
N GLU A 167 44.51 -3.75 -21.07
CA GLU A 167 45.55 -2.72 -20.90
C GLU A 167 46.91 -3.31 -20.51
N GLN A 168 46.92 -4.46 -19.83
CA GLN A 168 48.13 -5.21 -19.52
C GLN A 168 48.68 -5.97 -20.74
N THR A 169 47.81 -6.40 -21.67
CA THR A 169 48.14 -7.25 -22.83
C THR A 169 48.17 -6.52 -24.17
N VAL A 170 47.61 -5.31 -24.25
CA VAL A 170 47.82 -4.33 -25.32
C VAL A 170 49.31 -4.19 -25.40
N LEU A 171 49.87 -4.58 -26.56
CA LEU A 171 51.25 -4.34 -26.94
C LEU A 171 51.66 -3.01 -26.32
N ARG A 172 52.49 -3.05 -25.28
CA ARG A 172 53.05 -1.84 -24.66
C ARG A 172 53.99 -1.23 -25.67
N LEU A 173 53.41 -0.63 -26.70
CA LEU A 173 54.08 0.16 -27.68
C LEU A 173 54.68 1.31 -26.87
N PRO A 174 56.00 1.49 -26.93
CA PRO A 174 56.60 2.66 -26.32
C PRO A 174 55.80 3.87 -26.78
N ALA A 175 55.31 4.68 -25.84
CA ALA A 175 54.72 5.96 -26.18
C ALA A 175 55.69 6.64 -27.13
N LEU A 176 55.25 6.91 -28.37
CA LEU A 176 56.09 7.57 -29.36
C LEU A 176 56.59 8.84 -28.70
N LEU A 177 57.88 8.84 -28.32
CA LEU A 177 58.49 9.92 -27.58
C LEU A 177 58.16 11.20 -28.34
N SER A 178 57.34 12.07 -27.75
CA SER A 178 57.04 13.36 -28.33
C SER A 178 58.38 14.02 -28.60
N ARG A 179 58.70 14.14 -29.90
CA ARG A 179 60.01 14.53 -30.38
C ARG A 179 60.42 15.81 -29.65
N PRO A 180 61.56 15.86 -28.93
CA PRO A 180 62.00 17.10 -28.32
C PRO A 180 62.19 18.12 -29.44
N ALA A 181 61.57 19.30 -29.31
CA ALA A 181 61.51 20.35 -30.33
C ALA A 181 62.88 20.80 -30.88
N ASN A 182 63.97 20.43 -30.21
CA ASN A 182 65.32 20.86 -30.50
C ASN A 182 66.16 19.87 -31.34
N LYS A 183 65.62 18.70 -31.73
CA LYS A 183 66.34 17.73 -32.59
C LYS A 183 65.83 17.78 -34.03
N PRO A 184 66.70 18.12 -35.01
CA PRO A 184 66.28 18.16 -36.41
C PRO A 184 65.70 16.82 -36.83
N THR A 185 64.72 16.87 -37.73
CA THR A 185 64.13 15.65 -38.29
C THR A 185 65.21 14.80 -38.99
N LEU A 186 65.06 13.46 -38.99
CA LEU A 186 65.96 12.61 -39.78
C LEU A 186 65.93 13.08 -41.25
N GLN A 187 64.76 13.52 -41.70
CA GLN A 187 64.53 14.19 -42.97
C GLN A 187 65.38 15.46 -43.14
N GLU A 188 65.36 16.41 -42.20
CA GLU A 188 66.23 17.60 -42.24
C GLU A 188 67.72 17.23 -42.26
N HIS A 189 68.12 16.20 -41.53
CA HIS A 189 69.50 15.73 -41.53
C HIS A 189 69.89 15.13 -42.89
N LEU A 190 69.04 14.29 -43.47
CA LEU A 190 69.22 13.70 -44.80
C LEU A 190 69.21 14.78 -45.90
N MET A 191 68.34 15.79 -45.80
CA MET A 191 68.29 16.91 -46.75
C MET A 191 69.57 17.78 -46.71
N LYS A 192 70.32 17.76 -45.60
CA LYS A 192 71.65 18.41 -45.51
C LYS A 192 72.78 17.57 -46.12
N ILE A 193 72.63 16.25 -46.19
CA ILE A 193 73.65 15.32 -46.68
C ILE A 193 73.51 15.08 -48.20
N VAL A 194 72.30 15.15 -48.74
CA VAL A 194 72.01 14.84 -50.16
C VAL A 194 72.40 16.00 -51.08
N PRO A 195 73.17 15.76 -52.16
CA PRO A 195 73.42 16.74 -53.22
C PRO A 195 72.12 17.00 -53.98
N ASN A 196 71.54 18.19 -53.80
CA ASN A 196 70.26 18.63 -54.40
C ASN A 196 68.98 17.93 -53.88
N PRO A 197 68.54 18.27 -52.64
CA PRO A 197 67.34 17.69 -52.03
C PRO A 197 66.03 17.84 -52.83
N PRO A 198 65.70 18.99 -53.47
CA PRO A 198 64.43 19.13 -54.17
C PRO A 198 64.32 18.26 -55.43
N ALA A 199 65.44 17.96 -56.10
CA ALA A 199 65.43 17.04 -57.25
C ALA A 199 65.13 15.60 -56.83
N VAL A 200 65.73 15.16 -55.71
CA VAL A 200 65.53 13.81 -55.17
C VAL A 200 64.11 13.61 -54.66
N ILE A 201 63.52 14.60 -53.98
CA ILE A 201 62.12 14.54 -53.54
C ILE A 201 61.17 14.44 -54.73
N LYS A 202 61.39 15.23 -55.79
CA LYS A 202 60.58 15.14 -57.01
C LYS A 202 60.71 13.78 -57.69
N ALA A 203 61.93 13.23 -57.78
CA ALA A 203 62.14 11.90 -58.35
C ALA A 203 61.43 10.80 -57.55
N ILE A 204 61.44 10.90 -56.21
CA ILE A 204 60.72 10.01 -55.31
C ILE A 204 59.21 10.16 -55.49
N GLN A 205 58.68 11.38 -55.56
CA GLN A 205 57.25 11.64 -55.77
C GLN A 205 56.73 11.17 -57.14
N MET A 206 57.57 11.21 -58.17
CA MET A 206 57.23 10.73 -59.52
C MET A 206 57.50 9.23 -59.70
N ALA A 207 58.00 8.54 -58.68
CA ALA A 207 58.25 7.11 -58.76
C ALA A 207 56.90 6.35 -58.76
N PRO A 208 56.65 5.45 -59.72
CA PRO A 208 55.36 4.77 -59.86
C PRO A 208 54.98 3.94 -58.62
N VAL A 209 55.97 3.42 -57.90
CA VAL A 209 55.79 2.63 -56.67
C VAL A 209 55.17 3.44 -55.52
N LEU A 210 55.37 4.76 -55.50
CA LEU A 210 54.83 5.61 -54.44
C LEU A 210 53.42 6.12 -54.72
N GLU A 211 52.96 6.06 -55.96
CA GLU A 211 51.58 6.43 -56.33
C GLU A 211 50.57 5.42 -55.75
N ASP A 212 50.90 4.13 -55.80
CA ASP A 212 50.07 3.08 -55.20
C ASP A 212 49.98 3.24 -53.67
N VAL A 213 51.11 3.54 -53.02
CA VAL A 213 51.15 3.78 -51.57
C VAL A 213 50.38 5.04 -51.19
N ARG A 214 50.46 6.09 -52.03
CA ARG A 214 49.74 7.34 -51.83
C ARG A 214 48.22 7.15 -51.96
N THR A 215 47.78 6.50 -53.02
CA THR A 215 46.35 6.20 -53.22
C THR A 215 45.79 5.32 -52.10
N PHE A 216 46.57 4.34 -51.64
CA PHE A 216 46.24 3.53 -50.48
C PHE A 216 46.07 4.36 -49.20
N LEU A 217 47.02 5.26 -48.91
CA LEU A 217 46.95 6.16 -47.75
C LEU A 217 45.76 7.11 -47.84
N GLU A 218 45.49 7.69 -49.01
CA GLU A 218 44.33 8.56 -49.23
C GLU A 218 42.99 7.82 -49.03
N LEU A 219 42.90 6.56 -49.47
CA LEU A 219 41.73 5.72 -49.23
C LEU A 219 41.57 5.38 -47.74
N ALA A 220 42.67 5.04 -47.05
CA ALA A 220 42.64 4.75 -45.61
C ALA A 220 42.16 5.96 -44.80
N HIS A 221 42.65 7.17 -45.12
CA HIS A 221 42.18 8.39 -44.46
C HIS A 221 40.69 8.66 -44.72
N LYS A 222 40.22 8.52 -45.96
CA LYS A 222 38.79 8.66 -46.29
C LYS A 222 37.92 7.66 -45.52
N GLN A 223 38.39 6.43 -45.32
CA GLN A 223 37.67 5.43 -44.53
C GLN A 223 37.60 5.81 -43.06
N VAL A 224 38.71 6.28 -42.46
CA VAL A 224 38.73 6.74 -41.07
C VAL A 224 37.79 7.92 -40.87
N ASP A 225 37.81 8.91 -41.78
CA ASP A 225 36.94 10.08 -41.71
C ASP A 225 35.46 9.71 -41.86
N ALA A 226 35.14 8.75 -42.74
CA ALA A 226 33.78 8.24 -42.90
C ALA A 226 33.26 7.51 -41.64
N VAL A 227 34.11 6.71 -41.00
CA VAL A 227 33.76 6.02 -39.75
C VAL A 227 33.59 7.02 -38.61
N GLN A 228 34.44 8.04 -38.53
CA GLN A 228 34.33 9.10 -37.52
C GLN A 228 33.06 9.95 -37.72
N ALA A 229 32.69 10.27 -38.95
CA ALA A 229 31.44 10.97 -39.26
C ALA A 229 30.20 10.15 -38.87
N ALA A 230 30.18 8.85 -39.23
CA ALA A 230 29.08 7.95 -38.87
C ALA A 230 28.93 7.76 -37.35
N HIS A 231 30.04 7.75 -36.60
CA HIS A 231 30.01 7.72 -35.14
C HIS A 231 29.37 8.99 -34.56
N ASN A 232 29.70 10.17 -35.11
CA ASN A 232 29.20 11.44 -34.59
C ASN A 232 27.70 11.65 -34.88
N ASP A 233 27.20 11.17 -36.02
CA ASP A 233 25.78 11.25 -36.36
C ASP A 233 24.90 10.31 -35.52
N CYS A 234 25.43 9.16 -35.09
CA CYS A 234 24.73 8.21 -34.22
C CYS A 234 24.58 8.75 -32.79
N SER A 235 25.55 9.52 -32.29
CA SER A 235 25.51 10.14 -30.95
C SER A 235 24.66 11.42 -30.85
N ALA A 236 24.11 11.92 -31.96
CA ALA A 236 23.27 13.13 -32.00
C ALA A 236 21.76 12.85 -32.05
N MET A 237 21.36 11.57 -32.07
CA MET A 237 19.97 11.11 -32.14
C MET A 237 19.42 10.53 -30.82
N ASP A 238 20.25 10.49 -29.77
CA ASP A 238 19.87 10.20 -28.37
C ASP A 238 19.91 11.49 -27.53
#